data_AF-A0A7V1I4J6-F1
#
_entry.id   AF-A0A7V1I4J6-F1
#
_cell.length_a   1.000
_cell.length_b   1.000
_cell.length_c   1.000
_cell.angle_alpha   90.00
_cell.angle_beta   90.00
_cell.angle_gamma   90.00
#
_symmetry.space_group_name_H-M   'P 1'
#
loop_
_entity.id
_entity.type
_entity.pdbx_description
1 polymer ?
#
loop_
_entity_poly.entity_id
_entity_poly.type
_entity_poly.pdbx_seq_one_letter_code
_entity_poly.pdbx_strand_id
1 'polypeptide(L)' 'MKQSVKISEDTSGRITVDFSYNPVYIEKVKAIKGYKWHLKEKHWSFPYSDGVIDRILSIFKGEKIELDPTLQVTKKSLKT' A
#
# COMPACT_ATOMS: atom_id res chain seq x y z
N MET A 1 9.16 10.73 -16.31
CA MET A 1 9.39 10.36 -14.89
C MET A 1 8.89 8.94 -14.71
N LYS A 2 9.72 7.98 -14.28
CA LYS A 2 9.24 6.60 -14.05
C LYS A 2 8.31 6.64 -12.82
N GLN A 3 7.07 6.22 -13.02
CA GLN A 3 6.11 6.05 -11.92
C GLN A 3 6.59 4.88 -11.07
N SER A 4 6.78 5.10 -9.77
CA SER A 4 6.99 4.03 -8.80
C SER A 4 5.95 4.14 -7.70
N VAL A 5 5.48 2.97 -7.25
CA VAL A 5 4.53 2.85 -6.15
C VAL A 5 5.32 2.41 -4.93
N LYS A 6 5.31 3.21 -3.87
CA LYS A 6 5.96 2.88 -2.61
C LYS A 6 4.94 2.30 -1.65
N ILE A 7 5.27 1.18 -1.04
CA ILE A 7 4.43 0.51 -0.05
C ILE A 7 5.28 0.29 1.21
N SER A 8 4.84 0.83 2.34
CA SER A 8 5.51 0.69 3.62
C SER A 8 4.52 0.57 4.77
N GLU A 9 5.01 0.41 6.00
CA GLU A 9 4.21 0.49 7.22
C GLU A 9 4.49 1.82 7.92
N ASP A 10 3.47 2.49 8.44
CA ASP A 10 3.66 3.65 9.30
C ASP A 10 3.84 3.25 10.78
N THR A 11 4.19 4.22 11.62
CA THR A 11 4.38 4.00 13.06
C THR A 11 3.11 3.56 13.81
N SER A 12 1.95 3.66 13.18
CA SER A 12 0.67 3.18 13.72
C SER A 12 0.32 1.76 13.29
N GLY A 13 1.22 1.08 12.56
CA GLY A 13 0.99 -0.27 12.04
C GLY A 13 0.03 -0.30 10.85
N ARG A 14 -0.13 0.81 10.12
CA ARG A 14 -0.95 0.87 8.92
C ARG A 14 -0.08 0.75 7.69
N ILE A 15 -0.60 0.08 6.67
CA ILE A 15 0.06 0.00 5.37
C ILE A 15 -0.14 1.33 4.66
N THR A 16 0.95 1.98 4.27
CA THR A 16 0.94 3.20 3.47
C THR A 16 1.26 2.90 2.02
N VAL A 17 0.64 3.67 1.11
CA VAL A 17 0.87 3.59 -0.32
C VAL A 17 1.01 5.00 -0.89
N ASP A 18 2.18 5.27 -1.47
CA ASP A 18 2.50 6.52 -2.16
C ASP A 18 2.68 6.24 -3.66
N PHE A 19 1.98 7.03 -4.47
CA PHE A 19 2.05 6.99 -5.93
C PHE A 19 1.71 8.37 -6.50
N SER A 20 2.27 8.68 -7.67
CA SER A 20 1.91 9.90 -8.41
C SER A 20 0.41 9.93 -8.73
N TYR A 21 -0.19 11.12 -8.72
CA TYR A 21 -1.62 11.30 -8.98
C TYR A 21 -2.06 10.54 -10.25
N ASN A 22 -2.95 9.56 -10.04
CA ASN A 22 -3.57 8.77 -11.10
C ASN A 22 -5.01 8.49 -10.69
N PRO A 23 -6.02 9.01 -11.40
CA PRO A 23 -7.42 8.87 -11.01
C PRO A 23 -7.87 7.41 -10.95
N VAL A 24 -7.37 6.55 -11.85
CA VAL A 24 -7.68 5.11 -11.86
C VAL A 24 -7.15 4.42 -10.60
N TYR A 25 -5.95 4.79 -10.15
CA TYR A 25 -5.38 4.24 -8.91
C TYR A 25 -6.10 4.76 -7.68
N ILE A 26 -6.48 6.04 -7.67
CA ILE A 26 -7.27 6.63 -6.60
C ILE A 26 -8.60 5.89 -6.43
N GLU A 27 -9.31 5.59 -7.52
CA GLU A 27 -10.56 4.81 -7.46
C GLU A 27 -10.33 3.40 -6.91
N LYS A 28 -9.30 2.70 -7.39
CA LYS A 28 -8.97 1.34 -6.93
C LYS A 28 -8.59 1.29 -5.46
N VAL A 29 -7.81 2.25 -4.95
CA VAL A 29 -7.40 2.26 -3.55
C VAL A 29 -8.54 2.69 -2.61
N LYS A 30 -9.42 3.60 -3.06
CA LYS A 30 -10.65 3.95 -2.31
C LYS A 30 -11.62 2.77 -2.16
N ALA A 31 -11.54 1.76 -3.03
CA ALA A 31 -12.34 0.54 -2.87
C ALA A 31 -11.88 -0.36 -1.71
N ILE A 32 -10.69 -0.12 -1.14
CA ILE A 32 -10.18 -0.86 0.03
C ILE A 32 -10.81 -0.28 1.30
N LYS A 33 -11.54 -1.10 2.07
CA LYS A 33 -12.19 -0.64 3.30
C LYS A 33 -11.19 -0.07 4.32
N GLY A 34 -11.60 1.02 4.98
CA GLY A 34 -10.79 1.66 6.03
C GLY A 34 -9.63 2.52 5.51
N TYR A 35 -9.62 2.87 4.22
CA TYR A 35 -8.65 3.79 3.63
C TYR A 35 -8.68 5.16 4.33
N LYS A 36 -7.52 5.81 4.39
CA LYS A 36 -7.37 7.21 4.80
C LYS A 36 -6.40 7.92 3.86
N TRP A 37 -6.73 9.14 3.46
CA TRP A 37 -5.80 10.03 2.76
C TRP A 37 -5.09 10.91 3.79
N HIS A 38 -3.76 10.92 3.76
CA HIS A 38 -2.94 11.77 4.61
C HIS A 38 -2.41 12.95 3.81
N LEU A 39 -3.05 14.13 3.97
CA LEU A 39 -2.78 15.30 3.12
C LEU A 39 -1.35 15.84 3.28
N LYS A 40 -0.80 15.81 4.50
CA LYS A 40 0.51 16.36 4.82
C LYS A 40 1.63 15.51 4.23
N GLU A 41 1.54 14.20 4.40
CA GLU A 41 2.52 13.22 3.92
C GLU A 41 2.23 12.73 2.49
N LYS A 42 1.08 13.12 1.93
CA LYS A 42 0.62 12.82 0.56
C LYS A 42 0.57 11.33 0.21
N HIS A 43 0.13 10.50 1.14
CA HIS A 43 -0.03 9.06 0.89
C HIS A 43 -1.38 8.54 1.38
N TRP A 44 -1.75 7.37 0.89
CA TRP A 44 -2.90 6.63 1.38
C TRP A 44 -2.47 5.67 2.48
N SER A 45 -3.31 5.44 3.49
CA SER A 45 -3.08 4.39 4.49
C SER A 45 -4.26 3.45 4.66
N PHE A 46 -3.98 2.20 4.99
CA PHE A 46 -4.95 1.12 5.13
C PHE A 46 -4.69 0.38 6.44
N PRO A 47 -5.74 -0.10 7.14
CA PRO A 47 -5.54 -0.95 8.30
C PRO A 47 -4.80 -2.22 7.89
N TYR A 48 -3.85 -2.65 8.71
CA TYR A 48 -3.26 -3.97 8.53
C TYR A 48 -4.34 -5.03 8.74
N SER A 49 -4.54 -5.87 7.73
CA SER A 49 -5.48 -6.99 7.76
C SER A 49 -5.03 -8.06 6.78
N ASP A 50 -5.48 -9.29 6.97
CA ASP A 50 -5.13 -10.41 6.11
C ASP A 50 -5.47 -10.10 4.65
N GLY A 51 -4.47 -10.20 3.78
CA GLY A 51 -4.62 -9.97 2.34
C GLY A 51 -4.66 -8.51 1.89
N VAL A 52 -4.57 -7.50 2.78
CA VAL A 52 -4.55 -6.09 2.35
C VAL A 52 -3.33 -5.78 1.47
N ILE A 53 -2.16 -6.32 1.85
CA ILE A 53 -0.92 -6.17 1.08
C ILE A 53 -1.08 -6.83 -0.29
N ASP A 54 -1.60 -8.04 -0.35
CA ASP A 54 -1.80 -8.76 -1.62
C ASP A 54 -2.82 -8.05 -2.53
N ARG A 55 -3.86 -7.46 -1.94
CA ARG A 55 -4.83 -6.64 -2.67
C ARG A 55 -4.17 -5.39 -3.26
N ILE A 56 -3.35 -4.68 -2.47
CA ILE A 56 -2.60 -3.51 -2.94
C ILE A 56 -1.64 -3.91 -4.06
N LEU A 57 -0.85 -4.98 -3.88
CA LEU A 57 0.05 -5.50 -4.91
C LEU A 57 -0.70 -5.87 -6.20
N SER A 58 -1.91 -6.42 -6.09
CA SER A 58 -2.76 -6.72 -7.25
C SER A 58 -3.28 -5.46 -7.97
N ILE A 59 -3.55 -4.36 -7.26
CA ILE A 59 -4.00 -3.09 -7.85
C ILE A 59 -2.91 -2.49 -8.75
N PHE A 60 -1.67 -2.58 -8.29
CA PHE A 60 -0.48 -2.02 -8.95
C PHE A 60 0.31 -3.08 -9.74
N LYS A 61 -0.32 -4.21 -10.09
CA LYS A 61 0.33 -5.26 -10.87
C LYS A 61 0.81 -4.68 -12.22
N GLY A 62 2.11 -4.83 -12.50
CA GLY A 62 2.74 -4.29 -13.70
C GLY A 62 3.44 -2.94 -13.49
N GLU A 63 3.24 -2.30 -12.35
CA GLU A 63 3.99 -1.11 -11.96
C GLU A 63 5.32 -1.47 -11.29
N LYS A 64 6.25 -0.51 -11.27
CA LYS A 64 7.45 -0.62 -10.45
C LYS A 64 7.07 -0.39 -8.98
N ILE A 65 7.10 -1.45 -8.19
CA ILE A 65 6.77 -1.42 -6.75
C ILE A 65 8.05 -1.38 -5.92
N GLU A 66 8.13 -0.43 -5.00
CA GLU A 66 9.16 -0.31 -3.98
C GLU A 66 8.52 -0.71 -2.64
N LEU A 67 8.74 -1.97 -2.24
CA LEU A 67 8.17 -2.54 -1.01
C LEU A 67 9.19 -2.44 0.13
N ASP A 68 8.74 -1.93 1.28
CA ASP A 68 9.53 -1.91 2.50
C ASP A 68 9.94 -3.34 2.92
N PRO A 69 11.23 -3.62 3.17
CA PRO A 69 11.70 -4.93 3.62
C PRO A 69 10.98 -5.48 4.86
N THR A 70 10.52 -4.60 5.76
CA THR A 70 9.79 -4.98 6.98
C THR A 70 8.49 -5.73 6.68
N LEU A 71 7.81 -5.36 5.58
CA LEU A 71 6.58 -6.01 5.12
C LEU A 71 6.81 -7.41 4.50
N GLN A 72 8.05 -7.75 4.14
CA GLN A 72 8.38 -9.09 3.64
C GLN A 72 8.52 -10.12 4.76
N VAL A 73 8.84 -9.68 5.99
CA VAL A 73 9.04 -10.55 7.14
C VAL A 73 7.68 -11.07 7.67
N THR A 74 6.64 -10.25 7.63
CA THR A 74 5.31 -10.62 8.16
C THR A 74 4.64 -11.74 7.35
N LYS A 75 4.91 -11.82 6.03
CA LYS A 75 4.45 -12.96 5.20
C LYS A 75 5.05 -14.31 5.60
N LYS A 76 6.22 -14.31 6.25
CA LYS A 76 6.88 -15.54 6.74
C LYS A 76 6.38 -15.98 8.11
N SER A 77 5.93 -15.08 8.99
CA SER A 77 5.62 -15.42 10.38
C SER A 77 4.18 -15.91 10.61
N LEU A 78 3.25 -15.69 9.66
CA LEU A 78 1.85 -16.14 9.78
C LEU A 78 1.60 -17.53 9.15
N LYS A 79 2.66 -18.19 8.68
CA LYS A 79 2.65 -19.61 8.31
C LYS A 79 3.31 -20.41 9.43
N THR A 80 2.62 -20.60 10.55
CA THR A 80 2.94 -21.65 11.53
C THR A 80 1.63 -22.13 12.14
#